data_AF-A0A2G7GEY1-F1
#
_entry.id   AF-A0A2G7GEY1-F1
#
_cell.length_a   1.000
_cell.length_b   1.000
_cell.length_c   1.000
_cell.angle_alpha   90.00
_cell.angle_beta   90.00
_cell.angle_gamma   90.00
#
_symmetry.space_group_name_H-M   'P 1'
#
loop_
_entity.id
_entity.type
_entity.pdbx_description
1 polymer ?
#
loop_
_entity_poly.entity_id
_entity_poly.type
_entity_poly.pdbx_seq_one_letter_code
_entity_poly.pdbx_strand_id
1 'polypeptide(L)'
;MNENDISVYVITALLPLTAFMLIFQVNPYHALVMRGILGAIAALVYAVLGAADVALTEALVGTMLAITLYAVAVRSSLVMRLGILKDLSTQGERQFEQLLDDLRTILGKRHMRLEVFPYTDMQSLDQALIEKEVHAVCSQRSQPQSDFEQDYATCENDKLSFHTAVRVQRLYEIMQAELASPGNILTYVKPSDSKEEHS
;
A
#
# COMPACT_ATOMS: atom_id res chain seq x y z
N MET A 1 -35.63 -18.69 -31.70
CA MET A 1 -34.44 -17.86 -31.43
C MET A 1 -33.40 -18.28 -32.43
N ASN A 2 -32.96 -17.37 -33.29
CA ASN A 2 -31.93 -17.69 -34.28
C ASN A 2 -30.57 -17.84 -33.58
N GLU A 3 -29.65 -18.61 -34.16
CA GLU A 3 -28.29 -18.79 -33.62
C GLU A 3 -27.55 -17.45 -33.41
N ASN A 4 -27.84 -16.47 -34.26
CA ASN A 4 -27.31 -15.11 -34.14
C ASN A 4 -27.85 -14.41 -32.89
N ASP A 5 -29.14 -14.54 -32.57
CA ASP A 5 -29.73 -13.91 -31.39
C ASP A 5 -29.09 -14.47 -30.11
N ILE A 6 -28.90 -15.79 -30.06
CA ILE A 6 -28.26 -16.49 -28.94
C ILE A 6 -26.83 -15.96 -28.74
N SER A 7 -26.08 -15.78 -29.83
CA SER A 7 -24.71 -15.25 -29.78
C SER A 7 -24.67 -13.82 -29.23
N VAL A 8 -25.60 -12.96 -29.65
CA VAL A 8 -25.72 -11.58 -29.13
C VAL A 8 -26.04 -11.60 -27.63
N TYR A 9 -27.00 -12.42 -27.19
CA TYR A 9 -27.33 -12.53 -25.76
C TYR A 9 -26.15 -13.01 -24.91
N VAL A 10 -25.40 -14.01 -25.39
CA VAL A 10 -24.20 -14.51 -24.70
C VAL A 10 -23.14 -13.41 -24.56
N ILE A 11 -22.89 -12.67 -25.65
CA ILE A 11 -21.93 -11.57 -25.65
C ILE A 11 -22.38 -10.44 -24.70
N THR A 12 -23.65 -10.04 -24.75
CA THR A 12 -24.16 -9.00 -23.85
C THR A 12 -24.13 -9.44 -22.39
N ALA A 13 -24.35 -10.73 -22.09
CA ALA A 13 -24.28 -11.26 -20.73
C ALA A 13 -22.86 -11.27 -20.13
N LEU A 14 -21.80 -11.25 -20.96
CA LEU A 14 -20.42 -11.11 -20.48
C LEU A 14 -20.16 -9.73 -19.85
N LEU A 15 -20.90 -8.70 -20.25
CA LEU A 15 -20.73 -7.34 -19.76
C LEU A 15 -21.05 -7.20 -18.25
N PRO A 16 -22.25 -7.55 -17.76
CA PRO A 16 -22.52 -7.52 -16.31
C PRO A 16 -21.66 -8.52 -15.52
N LEU A 17 -21.30 -9.67 -16.12
CA LEU A 17 -20.43 -10.66 -15.48
C LEU A 17 -19.03 -10.09 -15.21
N THR A 18 -18.41 -9.48 -16.22
CA THR A 18 -17.08 -8.86 -16.07
C THR A 18 -17.11 -7.61 -15.21
N ALA A 19 -18.20 -6.84 -15.25
CA ALA A 19 -18.42 -5.71 -14.33
C ALA A 19 -18.47 -6.17 -12.87
N PHE A 20 -19.18 -7.28 -12.59
CA PHE A 20 -19.23 -7.85 -11.26
C PHE A 20 -17.83 -8.29 -10.79
N MET A 21 -17.10 -9.03 -11.63
CA MET A 21 -15.74 -9.48 -11.32
C MET A 21 -14.77 -8.32 -11.05
N LEU A 22 -14.94 -7.18 -11.74
CA LEU A 22 -14.15 -5.97 -11.50
C LEU A 22 -14.40 -5.38 -10.10
N ILE A 23 -15.66 -5.31 -9.65
CA ILE A 23 -16.03 -4.68 -8.37
C ILE A 23 -15.41 -5.41 -7.18
N PHE A 24 -15.25 -6.73 -7.24
CA PHE A 24 -14.65 -7.52 -6.15
C PHE A 24 -13.12 -7.56 -6.18
N GLN A 25 -12.48 -6.93 -7.15
CA GLN A 25 -11.04 -7.02 -7.30
C GLN A 25 -10.31 -6.10 -6.31
N VAL A 26 -9.66 -6.69 -5.32
CA VAL A 26 -8.90 -5.95 -4.27
C VAL A 26 -7.55 -5.41 -4.75
N ASN A 27 -6.94 -6.05 -5.75
CA ASN A 27 -5.64 -5.63 -6.28
C ASN A 27 -5.84 -4.63 -7.43
N PRO A 28 -5.32 -3.39 -7.33
CA PRO A 28 -5.54 -2.36 -8.34
C PRO A 28 -5.00 -2.73 -9.72
N TYR A 29 -3.92 -3.50 -9.81
CA TYR A 29 -3.39 -3.97 -11.09
C TYR A 29 -4.35 -4.92 -11.79
N HIS A 30 -4.88 -5.90 -11.06
CA HIS A 30 -5.88 -6.81 -11.61
C HIS A 30 -7.19 -6.10 -11.92
N ALA A 31 -7.60 -5.13 -11.10
CA ALA A 31 -8.81 -4.34 -11.36
C ALA A 31 -8.68 -3.55 -12.68
N LEU A 32 -7.49 -3.02 -12.95
CA LEU A 32 -7.17 -2.30 -14.18
C LEU A 32 -7.17 -3.21 -15.42
N VAL A 33 -6.64 -4.43 -15.30
CA VAL A 33 -6.74 -5.44 -16.38
C VAL A 33 -8.20 -5.82 -16.63
N MET A 34 -8.97 -6.09 -15.57
CA MET A 34 -10.41 -6.41 -15.69
C MET A 34 -11.21 -5.25 -16.29
N ARG A 35 -10.84 -4.00 -15.99
CA ARG A 35 -11.42 -2.81 -16.61
C ARG A 35 -11.19 -2.77 -18.11
N GLY A 36 -10.01 -3.17 -18.57
CA GLY A 36 -9.71 -3.28 -20.00
C GLY A 36 -10.52 -4.37 -20.70
N ILE A 37 -10.68 -5.53 -20.05
CA ILE A 37 -11.50 -6.62 -20.58
C ILE A 37 -12.98 -6.18 -20.68
N LEU A 38 -13.52 -5.58 -19.64
CA LEU A 38 -14.89 -5.03 -19.63
C LEU A 38 -15.12 -4.07 -20.78
N GLY A 39 -14.16 -3.16 -21.01
CA GLY A 39 -14.24 -2.18 -22.09
C GLY A 39 -14.12 -2.81 -23.49
N ALA A 40 -13.26 -3.81 -23.67
CA ALA A 40 -13.15 -4.54 -24.94
C ALA A 40 -14.46 -5.29 -25.27
N ILE A 41 -15.10 -5.87 -24.25
CA ILE A 41 -16.42 -6.51 -24.40
C ILE A 41 -17.48 -5.46 -24.74
N ALA A 42 -17.46 -4.28 -24.11
CA ALA A 42 -18.37 -3.18 -24.43
C ALA A 42 -18.23 -2.72 -25.90
N ALA A 43 -17.00 -2.52 -26.38
CA ALA A 43 -16.74 -2.18 -27.77
C ALA A 43 -17.25 -3.27 -28.74
N LEU A 44 -17.05 -4.54 -28.39
CA LEU A 44 -17.55 -5.67 -29.17
C LEU A 44 -19.09 -5.73 -29.21
N VAL A 45 -19.76 -5.46 -28.08
CA VAL A 45 -21.23 -5.32 -28.03
C VAL A 45 -21.70 -4.21 -28.96
N TYR A 46 -21.08 -3.02 -28.91
CA TYR A 46 -21.45 -1.93 -29.81
C TYR A 46 -21.25 -2.28 -31.29
N ALA A 47 -20.15 -2.96 -31.63
CA ALA A 47 -19.88 -3.39 -33.00
C ALA A 47 -20.94 -4.40 -33.51
N VAL A 48 -21.30 -5.39 -32.68
CA VAL A 48 -22.32 -6.40 -33.01
C VAL A 48 -23.71 -5.79 -33.16
N LEU A 49 -24.01 -4.72 -32.42
CA LEU A 49 -25.26 -3.96 -32.55
C LEU A 49 -25.28 -2.98 -33.74
N GLY A 50 -24.21 -2.94 -34.54
CA GLY A 50 -24.10 -2.08 -35.73
C GLY A 50 -23.64 -0.64 -35.44
N ALA A 51 -23.24 -0.34 -34.21
CA ALA A 51 -22.75 0.98 -33.81
C ALA A 51 -21.21 1.05 -33.92
N ALA A 52 -20.69 0.98 -35.14
CA ALA A 52 -19.24 0.90 -35.40
C ALA A 52 -18.46 2.12 -34.87
N ASP A 53 -18.98 3.34 -35.05
CA ASP A 53 -18.33 4.56 -34.57
C ASP A 53 -18.27 4.62 -33.03
N VAL A 54 -19.32 4.12 -32.37
CA VAL A 54 -19.38 4.02 -30.90
C VAL A 54 -18.41 2.95 -30.39
N ALA A 55 -18.32 1.81 -31.08
CA ALA A 55 -17.35 0.76 -30.75
C ALA A 55 -15.90 1.26 -30.83
N LEU A 56 -15.56 2.03 -31.87
CA LEU A 56 -14.22 2.58 -32.04
C LEU A 56 -13.88 3.59 -30.94
N THR A 57 -14.82 4.47 -30.60
CA THR A 57 -14.62 5.48 -29.55
C THR A 57 -14.57 4.87 -28.15
N GLU A 58 -15.35 3.82 -27.89
CA GLU A 58 -15.24 3.04 -26.65
C GLU A 58 -13.84 2.40 -26.56
N ALA A 59 -13.39 1.71 -27.61
CA ALA A 59 -12.06 1.10 -27.60
C ALA A 59 -10.94 2.13 -27.37
N LEU A 60 -10.95 3.25 -28.10
CA LEU A 60 -9.87 4.24 -28.02
C LEU A 60 -9.95 5.12 -26.78
N VAL A 61 -11.08 5.80 -26.57
CA VAL A 61 -11.22 6.79 -25.48
C VAL A 61 -11.73 6.13 -24.21
N GLY A 62 -12.74 5.25 -24.33
CA GLY A 62 -13.35 4.56 -23.19
C GLY A 62 -12.41 3.56 -22.51
N THR A 63 -11.59 2.84 -23.27
CA THR A 63 -10.69 1.81 -22.73
C THR A 63 -9.22 2.22 -22.76
N MET A 64 -8.62 2.48 -23.92
CA MET A 64 -7.17 2.68 -24.01
C MET A 64 -6.72 3.93 -23.24
N LEU A 65 -7.36 5.08 -23.45
CA LEU A 65 -7.03 6.31 -22.72
C LEU A 65 -7.33 6.18 -21.23
N ALA A 66 -8.51 5.67 -20.86
CA ALA A 66 -8.87 5.49 -19.45
C ALA A 66 -7.89 4.56 -18.72
N ILE A 67 -7.57 3.40 -19.29
CA ILE A 67 -6.60 2.44 -18.73
C ILE A 67 -5.23 3.10 -18.57
N THR A 68 -4.78 3.87 -19.57
CA THR A 68 -3.49 4.56 -19.51
C THR A 68 -3.44 5.55 -18.35
N LEU A 69 -4.47 6.40 -18.21
CA LEU A 69 -4.56 7.36 -17.10
C LEU A 69 -4.66 6.64 -15.74
N TYR A 70 -5.47 5.60 -15.64
CA TYR A 70 -5.57 4.79 -14.43
C TYR A 70 -4.25 4.10 -14.09
N ALA A 71 -3.50 3.63 -15.08
CA ALA A 71 -2.22 2.96 -14.84
C ALA A 71 -1.19 3.95 -14.29
N VAL A 72 -1.17 5.17 -14.84
CA VAL A 72 -0.35 6.27 -14.31
C VAL A 72 -0.77 6.61 -12.88
N ALA A 73 -2.07 6.75 -12.61
CA ALA A 73 -2.59 7.07 -11.29
C ALA A 73 -2.30 5.97 -10.25
N VAL A 74 -2.49 4.69 -10.60
CA VAL A 74 -2.16 3.56 -9.73
C VAL A 74 -0.68 3.57 -9.42
N ARG A 75 0.17 3.72 -10.44
CA ARG A 75 1.63 3.76 -10.25
C ARG A 75 2.07 4.95 -9.40
N SER A 76 1.45 6.12 -9.52
CA SER A 76 1.81 7.29 -8.72
C SER A 76 1.22 7.26 -7.30
N SER A 77 0.13 6.53 -7.07
CA SER A 77 -0.54 6.44 -5.75
C SER A 77 0.03 5.37 -4.81
N LEU A 78 0.83 4.42 -5.31
CA LEU A 78 1.42 3.34 -4.52
C LEU A 78 2.66 3.80 -3.75
N VAL A 79 2.45 4.66 -2.76
CA VAL A 79 3.51 5.22 -1.91
C VAL A 79 3.21 4.95 -0.43
N MET A 80 4.19 4.38 0.27
CA MET A 80 4.20 4.30 1.72
C MET A 80 5.04 5.45 2.28
N ARG A 81 4.35 6.37 2.97
CA ARG A 81 4.96 7.48 3.73
C ARG A 81 5.32 7.00 5.14
N LEU A 82 6.59 7.04 5.49
CA LEU A 82 7.15 6.67 6.80
C LEU A 82 7.62 7.94 7.52
N GLY A 83 7.03 8.24 8.67
CA GLY A 83 7.52 9.30 9.56
C GLY A 83 8.66 8.79 10.45
N ILE A 84 9.70 9.61 10.63
CA ILE A 84 10.82 9.31 11.54
C ILE A 84 11.13 10.50 12.42
N LEU A 85 11.60 10.24 13.64
CA LEU A 85 12.12 11.30 14.50
C LEU A 85 13.53 11.71 14.02
N LYS A 86 13.81 13.01 13.98
CA LYS A 86 15.09 13.55 13.48
C LYS A 86 16.30 13.01 14.23
N ASP A 87 16.17 12.79 15.54
CA ASP A 87 17.25 12.25 16.38
C ASP A 87 17.56 10.77 16.08
N LEU A 88 16.59 10.04 15.51
CA LEU A 88 16.75 8.67 15.05
C LEU A 88 17.71 8.57 13.87
N SER A 89 17.74 9.60 13.02
CA SER A 89 18.60 9.63 11.84
C SER A 89 20.07 9.78 12.20
N THR A 90 20.41 10.27 13.40
CA THR A 90 21.79 10.52 13.84
C THR A 90 22.30 9.48 14.84
N GLN A 91 21.45 8.93 15.71
CA GLN A 91 21.84 7.93 16.71
C GLN A 91 21.49 6.50 16.26
N GLY A 92 22.26 5.97 15.30
CA GLY A 92 22.08 4.59 14.82
C GLY A 92 21.94 4.43 13.31
N GLU A 93 22.53 5.35 12.53
CA GLU A 93 22.49 5.41 11.06
C GLU A 93 22.58 4.04 10.40
N ARG A 94 23.57 3.19 10.78
CA ARG A 94 23.78 1.91 10.10
C ARG A 94 22.64 0.90 10.28
N GLN A 95 22.07 0.78 11.48
CA GLN A 95 20.99 -0.18 11.74
C GLN A 95 19.66 0.33 11.17
N PHE A 96 19.46 1.64 11.21
CA PHE A 96 18.29 2.28 10.62
C PHE A 96 18.32 2.25 9.07
N GLU A 97 19.49 2.45 8.45
CA GLU A 97 19.66 2.29 6.99
C GLU A 97 19.38 0.86 6.54
N GLN A 98 19.85 -0.14 7.30
CA GLN A 98 19.52 -1.55 7.03
C GLN A 98 18.01 -1.80 7.08
N LEU A 99 17.32 -1.28 8.09
CA LEU A 99 15.86 -1.38 8.20
C LEU A 99 15.16 -0.68 7.03
N LEU A 100 15.64 0.49 6.61
CA LEU A 100 15.11 1.20 5.45
C LEU A 100 15.33 0.42 4.15
N ASP A 101 16.48 -0.21 3.96
CA ASP A 101 16.78 -1.01 2.78
C ASP A 101 15.97 -2.32 2.76
N ASP A 102 15.74 -2.94 3.91
CA ASP A 102 14.82 -4.07 4.05
C ASP A 102 13.38 -3.65 3.67
N LEU A 103 12.91 -2.52 4.20
CA LEU A 103 11.59 -1.97 3.85
C LEU A 103 11.48 -1.63 2.36
N ARG A 104 12.49 -0.99 1.78
CA ARG A 104 12.55 -0.69 0.34
C ARG A 104 12.51 -1.97 -0.48
N THR A 105 13.19 -3.02 -0.05
CA THR A 105 13.19 -4.31 -0.73
C THR A 105 11.79 -4.94 -0.69
N ILE A 106 11.14 -4.96 0.47
CA ILE A 106 9.80 -5.54 0.66
C ILE A 106 8.73 -4.75 -0.11
N LEU A 107 8.78 -3.42 -0.04
CA LEU A 107 7.87 -2.52 -0.76
C LEU A 107 8.12 -2.56 -2.28
N GLY A 108 9.38 -2.67 -2.68
CA GLY A 108 9.81 -2.80 -4.08
C GLY A 108 9.23 -4.04 -4.76
N LYS A 109 9.20 -5.19 -4.07
CA LYS A 109 8.52 -6.42 -4.56
C LYS A 109 7.04 -6.19 -4.88
N ARG A 110 6.41 -5.19 -4.25
CA ARG A 110 4.99 -4.85 -4.40
C ARG A 110 4.75 -3.55 -5.16
N HIS A 111 5.77 -3.06 -5.87
CA HIS A 111 5.73 -1.82 -6.65
C HIS A 111 5.35 -0.57 -5.83
N MET A 112 5.54 -0.62 -4.52
CA MET A 112 5.33 0.54 -3.65
C MET A 112 6.64 1.31 -3.48
N ARG A 113 6.56 2.64 -3.46
CA ARG A 113 7.69 3.50 -3.11
C ARG A 113 7.67 3.83 -1.63
N LEU A 114 8.84 3.83 -1.00
CA LEU A 114 9.01 4.31 0.37
C LEU A 114 9.42 5.78 0.34
N GLU A 115 8.65 6.65 1.00
CA GLU A 115 9.00 8.04 1.23
C GLU A 115 9.18 8.28 2.71
N VAL A 116 10.30 8.88 3.10
CA VAL A 116 10.67 9.09 4.50
C VAL A 116 10.54 10.57 4.84
N PHE A 117 9.82 10.89 5.91
CA PHE A 117 9.57 12.25 6.37
C PHE A 117 10.15 12.44 7.78
N PRO A 118 11.14 13.33 7.97
CA PRO A 118 11.69 13.61 9.29
C PRO A 118 10.83 14.61 10.07
N TYR A 119 10.58 14.32 11.35
CA TYR A 119 9.85 15.15 12.31
C TYR A 119 10.75 15.52 13.49
N THR A 120 10.56 16.72 14.05
CA THR A 120 11.38 17.23 15.17
C THR A 120 10.99 16.64 16.52
N ASP A 121 9.71 16.31 16.70
CA ASP A 121 9.14 15.96 18.00
C ASP A 121 8.24 14.73 17.90
N MET A 122 8.21 13.90 18.96
CA MET A 122 7.29 12.77 19.06
C MET A 122 5.82 13.19 18.90
N GLN A 123 5.43 14.34 19.46
CA GLN A 123 4.06 14.86 19.35
C GLN A 123 3.66 15.17 17.91
N SER A 124 4.55 15.76 17.10
CA SER A 124 4.26 16.04 15.69
C SER A 124 4.24 14.78 14.84
N LEU A 125 5.08 13.79 15.18
CA LEU A 125 5.11 12.49 14.53
C LEU A 125 3.82 11.68 14.79
N ASP A 126 3.34 11.66 16.03
CA ASP A 126 2.08 11.01 16.39
C ASP A 126 0.88 11.74 15.78
N GLN A 127 0.88 13.08 15.80
CA GLN A 127 -0.15 13.87 15.15
C GLN A 127 -0.21 13.58 13.64
N ALA A 128 0.93 13.47 12.96
CA ALA A 128 0.99 13.12 11.54
C ALA A 128 0.42 11.71 11.25
N LEU A 129 0.55 10.77 12.20
CA LEU A 129 -0.04 9.44 12.10
C LEU A 129 -1.57 9.49 12.25
N ILE A 130 -2.06 10.32 13.20
CA ILE A 130 -3.50 10.54 13.45
C ILE A 130 -4.17 11.27 12.29
N GLU A 131 -3.54 12.34 11.78
CA GLU A 131 -3.99 13.14 10.64
C GLU A 131 -3.85 12.41 9.30
N LYS A 132 -3.25 11.21 9.30
CA LYS A 132 -3.04 10.34 8.13
C LYS A 132 -2.07 10.94 7.10
N GLU A 133 -1.22 11.87 7.52
CA GLU A 133 -0.14 12.37 6.67
C GLU A 133 0.90 11.27 6.41
N VAL A 134 1.18 10.45 7.43
CA VAL A 134 2.06 9.27 7.32
C VAL A 134 1.29 7.96 7.50
N HIS A 135 1.81 6.89 6.94
CA HIS A 135 1.21 5.55 6.99
C HIS A 135 1.79 4.70 8.12
N ALA A 136 3.04 4.99 8.49
CA ALA A 136 3.76 4.38 9.59
C ALA A 136 4.70 5.39 10.22
N VAL A 137 5.08 5.16 11.47
CA VAL A 137 6.11 5.90 12.19
C VAL A 137 7.14 4.95 12.76
N CYS A 138 8.40 5.34 12.76
CA CYS A 138 9.49 4.59 13.40
C CYS A 138 10.10 5.41 14.52
N SER A 139 10.20 4.82 15.71
CA SER A 139 10.86 5.39 16.88
C SER A 139 11.84 4.39 17.49
N GLN A 140 12.95 4.86 18.02
CA GLN A 140 13.88 4.04 18.79
C GLN A 140 13.36 3.95 20.21
N ARG A 141 13.21 2.72 20.69
CA ARG A 141 12.99 2.49 22.10
C ARG A 141 14.35 2.38 22.77
N SER A 142 14.78 3.43 23.43
CA SER A 142 15.85 3.34 24.42
C SER A 142 15.34 2.42 25.52
N GLN A 143 15.94 1.25 25.71
CA GLN A 143 15.70 0.51 26.94
C GLN A 143 16.12 1.42 28.11
N PRO A 144 15.30 1.58 29.16
CA PRO A 144 15.76 2.24 30.37
C PRO A 144 16.96 1.43 30.88
N GLN A 145 18.13 2.07 30.97
CA GLN A 145 19.25 1.57 31.74
C GLN A 145 18.71 1.25 33.13
N SER A 146 18.60 -0.05 33.44
CA SER A 146 18.48 -0.47 34.82
C SER A 146 19.84 -0.21 35.47
N ASP A 147 19.89 0.78 36.35
CA ASP A 147 21.01 1.07 37.25
C ASP A 147 21.29 -0.14 38.15
N PHE A 148 22.03 -1.14 37.65
CA PHE A 148 22.69 -2.13 38.49
C PHE A 148 24.09 -2.39 37.92
N GLU A 149 25.09 -1.95 38.69
CA GLU A 149 26.50 -2.13 38.40
C GLU A 149 26.94 -3.62 38.41
N GLN A 150 28.05 -3.83 37.69
CA GLN A 150 29.09 -4.86 37.84
C GLN A 150 28.91 -6.22 37.13
N ASP A 151 29.66 -6.34 36.02
CA ASP A 151 30.92 -7.11 35.91
C ASP A 151 31.03 -8.06 34.70
N TYR A 152 32.20 -8.02 34.05
CA TYR A 152 32.77 -8.89 32.99
C TYR A 152 32.18 -8.92 31.56
N ALA A 153 32.94 -8.28 30.66
CA ALA A 153 33.27 -8.67 29.28
C ALA A 153 32.40 -9.72 28.54
N THR A 154 31.56 -9.23 27.61
CA THR A 154 31.48 -9.75 26.23
C THR A 154 30.90 -8.68 25.31
N CYS A 155 31.58 -8.43 24.18
CA CYS A 155 31.10 -7.56 23.12
C CYS A 155 29.95 -8.26 22.37
N GLU A 156 28.71 -8.12 22.83
CA GLU A 156 27.52 -8.51 22.06
C GLU A 156 26.57 -7.33 21.89
N ASN A 157 26.77 -6.63 20.77
CA ASN A 157 25.76 -5.95 19.95
C ASN A 157 24.57 -5.37 20.74
N ASP A 158 24.72 -4.14 21.26
CA ASP A 158 23.60 -3.31 21.74
C ASP A 158 22.56 -3.19 20.62
N LYS A 159 21.58 -4.09 20.68
CA LYS A 159 20.58 -4.27 19.63
C LYS A 159 19.54 -3.18 19.84
N LEU A 160 19.70 -2.06 19.14
CA LEU A 160 18.72 -0.99 19.19
C LEU A 160 17.37 -1.57 18.74
N SER A 161 16.40 -1.57 19.66
CA SER A 161 15.06 -2.04 19.35
C SER A 161 14.29 -0.90 18.71
N PHE A 162 14.03 -1.02 17.41
CA PHE A 162 13.16 -0.09 16.69
C PHE A 162 11.71 -0.49 16.91
N HIS A 163 10.88 0.49 17.27
CA HIS A 163 9.44 0.37 17.33
C HIS A 163 8.85 1.01 16.09
N THR A 164 8.14 0.22 15.29
CA THR A 164 7.44 0.72 14.10
C THR A 164 5.93 0.57 14.31
N ALA A 165 5.23 1.70 14.33
CA ALA A 165 3.78 1.73 14.44
C ALA A 165 3.17 1.95 13.05
N VAL A 166 2.25 1.06 12.63
CA VAL A 166 1.65 1.08 11.30
C VAL A 166 0.13 1.20 11.43
N ARG A 167 -0.46 2.17 10.73
CA ARG A 167 -1.91 2.42 10.73
C ARG A 167 -2.67 1.56 9.72
N VAL A 168 -2.03 1.24 8.59
CA VAL A 168 -2.67 0.51 7.49
C VAL A 168 -2.53 -0.99 7.74
N GLN A 169 -3.66 -1.68 7.97
CA GLN A 169 -3.66 -3.12 8.29
C GLN A 169 -2.92 -3.95 7.25
N ARG A 170 -3.14 -3.69 5.96
CA ARG A 170 -2.46 -4.42 4.89
C ARG A 170 -0.94 -4.24 4.91
N LEU A 171 -0.46 -3.03 5.23
CA LEU A 171 0.98 -2.77 5.37
C LEU A 171 1.53 -3.47 6.60
N TYR A 172 0.79 -3.46 7.72
CA TYR A 172 1.15 -4.19 8.92
C TYR A 172 1.31 -5.70 8.65
N GLU A 173 0.34 -6.33 7.98
CA GLU A 173 0.41 -7.76 7.62
C GLU A 173 1.63 -8.07 6.73
N ILE A 174 1.91 -7.23 5.73
CA ILE A 174 3.07 -7.38 4.84
C ILE A 174 4.36 -7.26 5.64
N MET A 175 4.45 -6.25 6.50
CA MET A 175 5.64 -5.99 7.32
C MET A 175 5.84 -7.10 8.36
N GLN A 176 4.78 -7.60 8.98
CA GLN A 176 4.87 -8.69 9.95
C GLN A 176 5.35 -9.99 9.31
N ALA A 177 4.92 -10.27 8.08
CA ALA A 177 5.29 -11.50 7.37
C ALA A 177 6.76 -11.50 6.90
N GLU A 178 7.32 -10.34 6.53
CA GLU A 178 8.67 -10.26 5.94
C GLU A 178 9.74 -9.58 6.81
N LEU A 179 9.38 -8.80 7.83
CA LEU A 179 10.31 -8.22 8.82
C LEU A 179 10.40 -9.06 10.11
N ALA A 180 10.25 -10.39 10.03
CA ALA A 180 10.40 -11.31 11.17
C ALA A 180 11.87 -11.43 11.68
N SER A 181 12.57 -10.31 11.75
CA SER A 181 13.84 -10.14 12.45
C SER A 181 13.53 -9.89 13.95
N PRO A 182 14.23 -10.57 14.87
CA PRO A 182 13.96 -10.49 16.32
C PRO A 182 14.32 -9.14 16.98
N GLY A 183 14.61 -8.08 16.22
CA GLY A 183 14.98 -6.74 16.73
C GLY A 183 13.89 -5.66 16.58
N ASN A 184 12.84 -5.91 15.79
CA ASN A 184 11.86 -4.88 15.44
C ASN A 184 10.49 -5.18 16.06
N ILE A 185 10.00 -4.28 16.91
CA ILE A 185 8.66 -4.40 17.50
C ILE A 185 7.67 -3.67 16.59
N LEU A 186 6.84 -4.43 15.89
CA LEU A 186 5.82 -3.90 14.99
C LEU A 186 4.48 -3.79 15.73
N THR A 187 3.92 -2.58 15.83
CA THR A 187 2.61 -2.34 16.47
C THR A 187 1.60 -1.86 15.44
N TYR A 188 0.42 -2.48 15.43
CA TYR A 188 -0.71 -2.02 14.62
C TYR A 188 -1.51 -0.99 15.41
N VAL A 189 -1.63 0.23 14.90
CA VAL A 189 -2.45 1.29 15.52
C VAL A 189 -3.79 1.30 14.82
N LYS A 190 -4.85 0.89 15.54
CA LYS A 190 -6.22 1.01 15.02
C LYS A 190 -6.59 2.49 14.95
N PRO A 191 -7.23 2.96 13.86
CA PRO A 191 -7.68 4.35 13.72
C PRO A 191 -8.80 4.76 14.70
N SER A 192 -9.20 3.89 15.62
CA SER A 192 -10.24 4.09 16.62
C SER A 192 -9.72 4.50 18.01
N ASP A 193 -8.44 4.29 18.31
CA ASP A 193 -7.90 4.41 19.68
C ASP A 193 -7.40 5.83 20.03
N SER A 194 -7.63 6.84 19.18
CA SER A 194 -7.12 8.22 19.41
C SER A 194 -8.19 9.22 19.90
N LYS A 195 -9.33 8.76 20.45
CA LYS A 195 -10.41 9.68 20.87
C LYS A 195 -11.03 9.49 22.26
N GLU A 196 -10.53 8.59 23.10
CA GLU A 196 -11.11 8.40 24.44
C GLU A 196 -10.03 8.31 25.52
N GLU A 197 -9.54 9.46 26.00
CA GLU A 197 -9.20 9.67 27.43
C GLU A 197 -8.86 11.15 27.69
N HIS A 198 -9.88 12.00 27.65
CA HIS A 198 -9.90 13.26 28.43
C HIS A 198 -11.35 13.70 28.64
N SER A 199 -11.98 13.15 29.69
CA SER A 199 -13.02 13.80 30.50
C SER A 199 -13.08 13.14 31.86
#